data_AF-A0A4Y7QAT7-F1
#
_entry.id   AF-A0A4Y7QAT7-F1
#
_cell.length_a   1.000
_cell.length_b   1.000
_cell.length_c   1.000
_cell.angle_alpha   90.00
_cell.angle_beta   90.00
_cell.angle_gamma   90.00
#
_symmetry.space_group_name_H-M   'P 1'
#
loop_
_entity.id
_entity.type
_entity.pdbx_description
1 polymer ?
#
loop_
_entity_poly.entity_id
_entity_poly.type
_entity_poly.pdbx_seq_one_letter_code
_entity_poly.pdbx_strand_id
1 'polypeptide(L)'
;VDGYIFRLPRIYFDQSETSRKMFPLPPASQPRDVSEGDAILLEGVTRDGFEAFLRVLIPLWEFDPIEPMTGDEWLQVLNLAQKWDFPKIRRIAIDELNKHPIEVVLKIHIAQLCGVTEWLIPSFKALAQRENPLTMMDVELLGTETASKITRVRLLVKHKIEDNDGGNISEADCEAIIRDVFGNIGAAQ
;
A
#
# COMPACT_ATOMS: atom_id res chain seq x y z
N VAL A 1 12.33 15.22 9.03
CA VAL A 1 11.27 14.20 9.20
C VAL A 1 10.97 14.10 10.67
N ASP A 2 9.74 14.41 11.10
CA ASP A 2 9.34 14.25 12.52
C ASP A 2 10.30 14.92 13.53
N GLY A 3 10.80 16.12 13.21
CA GLY A 3 11.79 16.83 14.04
C GLY A 3 13.24 16.35 13.90
N TYR A 4 13.52 15.31 13.13
CA TYR A 4 14.87 14.78 12.85
C TYR A 4 15.41 15.22 11.48
N ILE A 5 16.73 15.43 11.42
CA ILE A 5 17.46 15.77 10.19
C ILE A 5 18.22 14.55 9.69
N PHE A 6 17.97 14.16 8.45
CA PHE A 6 18.65 13.07 7.77
C PHE A 6 19.62 13.64 6.72
N ARG A 7 20.88 13.21 6.77
CA ARG A 7 21.92 13.62 5.80
C ARG A 7 22.23 12.45 4.88
N LEU A 8 21.76 12.52 3.64
CA LEU A 8 21.75 11.38 2.73
C LEU A 8 22.41 11.70 1.38
N PRO A 9 23.10 10.75 0.76
CA PRO A 9 23.65 10.94 -0.58
C PRO A 9 22.55 11.15 -1.62
N ARG A 10 22.70 12.20 -2.42
CA ARG A 10 21.68 12.61 -3.38
C ARG A 10 21.44 11.60 -4.51
N ILE A 11 22.45 10.80 -4.85
CA ILE A 11 22.41 9.83 -5.95
C ILE A 11 21.22 8.85 -5.86
N TYR A 12 20.73 8.58 -4.65
CA TYR A 12 19.59 7.69 -4.45
C TYR A 12 18.23 8.34 -4.75
N PHE A 13 18.12 9.66 -4.67
CA PHE A 13 16.83 10.39 -4.76
C PHE A 13 16.53 10.99 -6.13
N ASP A 14 17.38 10.72 -7.13
CA ASP A 14 17.23 11.21 -8.50
C ASP A 14 16.75 10.09 -9.44
N GLN A 15 15.54 9.56 -9.19
CA GLN A 15 15.00 8.40 -9.92
C GLN A 15 13.83 8.77 -10.85
N SER A 16 13.13 9.87 -10.59
CA SER A 16 11.93 10.32 -11.30
C SER A 16 11.82 11.84 -11.28
N GLU A 17 10.92 12.40 -12.10
CA GLU A 17 10.66 13.85 -12.06
C GLU A 17 9.99 14.26 -10.73
N THR A 18 9.07 13.45 -10.23
CA THR A 18 8.41 13.67 -8.93
C THR A 18 9.42 13.64 -7.78
N SER A 19 10.33 12.67 -7.74
CA SER A 19 11.40 12.65 -6.74
C SER A 19 12.32 13.86 -6.86
N ARG A 20 12.69 14.30 -8.07
CA ARG A 20 13.46 15.54 -8.27
C ARG A 20 12.73 16.80 -7.83
N LYS A 21 11.40 16.86 -7.96
CA LYS A 21 10.59 17.97 -7.47
C LYS A 21 10.46 17.95 -5.95
N MET A 22 10.22 16.76 -5.38
CA MET A 22 10.10 16.55 -3.93
C MET A 22 11.41 16.81 -3.21
N PHE A 23 12.51 16.37 -3.82
CA PHE A 23 13.86 16.59 -3.37
C PHE A 23 14.54 17.50 -4.40
N PRO A 24 14.41 18.84 -4.36
CA PRO A 24 15.06 19.73 -5.32
C PRO A 24 16.57 19.83 -5.08
N LEU A 25 17.33 20.16 -6.12
CA LEU A 25 18.75 20.51 -5.95
C LEU A 25 18.83 21.93 -5.37
N PRO A 26 19.75 22.19 -4.43
CA PRO A 26 20.05 23.56 -4.03
C PRO A 26 20.57 24.35 -5.25
N PRO A 27 20.29 25.67 -5.32
CA PRO A 27 20.77 26.52 -6.40
C PRO A 27 22.30 26.43 -6.53
N ALA A 28 22.82 26.47 -7.76
CA ALA A 28 24.26 26.39 -8.04
C ALA A 28 25.11 27.48 -7.36
N SER A 29 24.48 28.53 -6.83
CA SER A 29 25.08 29.66 -6.13
C SER A 29 25.25 29.46 -4.61
N GLN A 30 24.73 28.38 -4.02
CA GLN A 30 24.88 28.09 -2.59
C GLN A 30 26.01 27.08 -2.32
N PRO A 31 26.74 27.20 -1.19
CA PRO A 31 27.70 26.19 -0.78
C PRO A 31 27.01 24.82 -0.61
N ARG A 32 27.70 23.75 -1.02
CA ARG A 32 27.16 22.38 -1.02
C ARG A 32 26.91 21.82 0.38
N ASP A 33 27.42 22.51 1.40
CA ASP A 33 27.13 22.25 2.81
C ASP A 33 25.78 22.87 3.15
N VAL A 34 24.73 22.09 2.91
CA VAL A 34 23.34 22.43 3.20
C VAL A 34 23.19 22.64 4.70
N SER A 35 22.89 23.88 5.11
CA SER A 35 22.61 24.21 6.52
C SER A 35 21.34 23.51 6.98
N GLU A 36 21.16 23.28 8.29
CA GLU A 36 19.92 22.72 8.85
C GLU A 36 18.67 23.51 8.43
N GLY A 37 18.84 24.82 8.15
CA GLY A 37 17.78 25.71 7.66
C GLY A 37 17.32 25.45 6.22
N ASP A 38 18.08 24.69 5.43
CA ASP A 38 17.76 24.34 4.04
C ASP A 38 17.22 22.88 3.92
N ALA A 39 16.94 22.23 5.06
CA ALA A 39 16.41 20.88 5.10
C ALA A 39 14.98 20.81 4.53
N ILE A 40 14.72 19.77 3.74
CA ILE A 40 13.38 19.53 3.19
C ILE A 40 12.49 18.97 4.29
N LEU A 41 11.41 19.69 4.62
CA LEU A 41 10.40 19.22 5.56
C LEU A 41 9.48 18.20 4.87
N LEU A 42 9.50 16.96 5.36
CA LEU A 42 8.58 15.91 4.94
C LEU A 42 7.43 15.83 5.96
N GLU A 43 6.36 16.58 5.70
CA GLU A 43 5.16 16.55 6.53
C GLU A 43 4.39 15.23 6.37
N GLY A 44 3.86 14.73 7.49
CA GLY A 44 3.10 13.47 7.54
C GLY A 44 3.95 12.22 7.32
N VAL A 45 5.27 12.30 7.51
CA VAL A 45 6.19 11.16 7.45
C VAL A 45 6.78 10.96 8.83
N THR A 46 6.56 9.77 9.41
CA THR A 46 7.17 9.39 10.69
C THR A 46 8.64 9.07 10.48
N ARG A 47 9.46 9.26 11.53
CA ARG A 47 10.88 8.90 11.49
C ARG A 47 11.06 7.43 11.09
N ASP A 48 10.36 6.53 11.78
CA ASP A 48 10.51 5.08 11.59
C ASP A 48 10.08 4.65 10.17
N GLY A 49 9.01 5.25 9.63
CA GLY A 49 8.58 5.00 8.25
C GLY A 49 9.60 5.48 7.21
N PHE A 50 10.26 6.61 7.46
CA PHE A 50 11.34 7.08 6.60
C PHE A 50 12.58 6.20 6.70
N GLU A 51 12.99 5.79 7.90
CA GLU A 51 14.11 4.86 8.09
C GLU A 51 13.86 3.52 7.39
N ALA A 52 12.65 2.96 7.49
CA ALA A 52 12.23 1.79 6.74
C ALA A 52 12.40 1.99 5.22
N PHE A 53 11.97 3.13 4.69
CA PHE A 53 12.15 3.45 3.26
C PHE A 53 13.65 3.56 2.88
N LEU A 54 14.48 4.17 3.72
CA LEU A 54 15.91 4.30 3.48
C LEU A 54 16.64 2.96 3.49
N ARG A 55 16.22 2.01 4.34
CA ARG A 55 16.78 0.65 4.36
C ARG A 55 16.61 -0.08 3.03
N VAL A 56 15.56 0.24 2.28
CA VAL A 56 15.30 -0.34 0.96
C VAL A 56 15.95 0.49 -0.16
N LEU A 57 15.92 1.82 -0.04
CA LEU A 57 16.49 2.73 -1.03
C LEU A 57 18.02 2.65 -1.09
N ILE A 58 18.66 2.55 0.08
CA ILE A 58 20.11 2.55 0.24
C ILE A 58 20.50 1.14 0.68
N PRO A 59 21.38 0.44 -0.05
CA PRO A 59 21.78 -0.94 0.26
C PRO A 59 22.72 -0.99 1.48
N LEU A 60 22.24 -0.52 2.63
CA LEU A 60 22.99 -0.51 3.90
C LEU A 60 23.18 -1.93 4.45
N TRP A 61 22.43 -2.91 3.94
CA TRP A 61 22.52 -4.33 4.29
C TRP A 61 23.87 -4.97 3.94
N GLU A 62 24.69 -4.31 3.11
CA GLU A 62 26.06 -4.76 2.83
C GLU A 62 27.01 -4.52 4.01
N PHE A 63 26.65 -3.63 4.94
CA PHE A 63 27.54 -3.18 6.01
C PHE A 63 27.10 -3.64 7.41
N ASP A 64 25.81 -3.91 7.62
CA ASP A 64 25.29 -4.44 8.88
C ASP A 64 24.18 -5.47 8.64
N PRO A 65 24.14 -6.57 9.42
CA PRO A 65 23.01 -7.50 9.39
C PRO A 65 21.75 -6.77 9.90
N ILE A 66 20.86 -6.46 8.98
CA ILE A 66 19.62 -5.76 9.26
C ILE A 66 18.56 -6.77 9.70
N GLU A 67 17.86 -6.48 10.79
CA GLU A 67 16.68 -7.24 11.21
C GLU A 67 15.63 -7.30 10.08
N PRO A 68 14.87 -8.39 9.94
CA PRO A 68 13.80 -8.46 8.95
C PRO A 68 12.74 -7.38 9.26
N MET A 69 12.29 -6.68 8.21
CA MET A 69 11.25 -5.68 8.34
C MET A 69 9.89 -6.34 8.59
N THR A 70 9.08 -5.71 9.43
CA THR A 70 7.70 -6.04 9.72
C THR A 70 6.78 -5.65 8.56
N GLY A 71 5.56 -6.20 8.56
CA GLY A 71 4.55 -5.83 7.56
C GLY A 71 4.23 -4.33 7.60
N ASP A 72 4.09 -3.75 8.80
CA ASP A 72 3.80 -2.33 8.97
C ASP A 72 4.91 -1.43 8.43
N GLU A 73 6.18 -1.81 8.60
CA GLU A 73 7.30 -1.09 8.00
C GLU A 73 7.24 -1.16 6.47
N TRP A 74 6.96 -2.33 5.89
CA TRP A 74 6.80 -2.47 4.44
C TRP A 74 5.62 -1.66 3.89
N LEU A 75 4.54 -1.49 4.67
CA LEU A 75 3.43 -0.59 4.32
C LEU A 75 3.88 0.86 4.25
N GLN A 76 4.70 1.32 5.19
CA GLN A 76 5.29 2.66 5.14
C GLN A 76 6.19 2.82 3.91
N VAL A 77 7.03 1.81 3.60
CA VAL A 77 7.87 1.81 2.40
C VAL A 77 7.03 1.95 1.14
N LEU A 78 5.97 1.15 1.00
CA LEU A 78 5.09 1.19 -0.16
C LEU A 78 4.42 2.55 -0.32
N ASN A 79 3.89 3.12 0.77
CA ASN A 79 3.23 4.43 0.76
C ASN A 79 4.20 5.53 0.33
N LEU A 80 5.41 5.57 0.89
CA LEU A 80 6.43 6.56 0.53
C LEU A 80 6.95 6.36 -0.90
N ALA A 81 7.13 5.11 -1.34
CA ALA A 81 7.54 4.80 -2.70
C ALA A 81 6.49 5.21 -3.74
N GLN A 82 5.21 5.06 -3.43
CA GLN A 82 4.13 5.56 -4.27
C GLN A 82 4.08 7.10 -4.26
N LYS A 83 4.14 7.72 -3.07
CA LYS A 83 4.09 9.18 -2.89
C LYS A 83 5.21 9.92 -3.63
N TRP A 84 6.41 9.35 -3.68
CA TRP A 84 7.58 9.98 -4.29
C TRP A 84 7.98 9.37 -5.64
N ASP A 85 7.16 8.50 -6.20
CA ASP A 85 7.36 7.85 -7.50
C ASP A 85 8.70 7.10 -7.61
N PHE A 86 8.88 6.12 -6.72
CA PHE A 86 9.97 5.14 -6.74
C PHE A 86 9.46 3.76 -7.18
N PRO A 87 9.25 3.53 -8.49
CA PRO A 87 8.58 2.32 -8.98
C PRO A 87 9.32 1.02 -8.63
N LYS A 88 10.66 1.03 -8.58
CA LYS A 88 11.46 -0.13 -8.17
C LYS A 88 11.22 -0.52 -6.72
N ILE A 89 11.22 0.46 -5.82
CA ILE A 89 10.99 0.26 -4.38
C ILE A 89 9.56 -0.16 -4.13
N ARG A 90 8.60 0.45 -4.83
CA ARG A 90 7.20 0.05 -4.79
C ARG A 90 7.03 -1.43 -5.14
N ARG A 91 7.69 -1.92 -6.20
CA ARG A 91 7.63 -3.35 -6.56
C ARG A 91 8.18 -4.25 -5.46
N ILE A 92 9.36 -3.91 -4.92
CA ILE A 92 9.98 -4.66 -3.81
C ILE A 92 9.03 -4.71 -2.61
N ALA A 93 8.43 -3.57 -2.24
CA ALA A 93 7.50 -3.52 -1.11
C ALA A 93 6.26 -4.39 -1.34
N ILE A 94 5.69 -4.41 -2.55
CA ILE A 94 4.57 -5.30 -2.90
C ILE A 94 4.98 -6.78 -2.78
N ASP A 95 6.16 -7.14 -3.30
CA ASP A 95 6.67 -8.51 -3.26
C ASP A 95 6.89 -9.00 -1.82
N GLU A 96 7.39 -8.13 -0.95
CA GLU A 96 7.58 -8.46 0.48
C GLU A 96 6.25 -8.48 1.24
N LEU A 97 5.35 -7.51 1.00
CA LEU A 97 4.01 -7.49 1.60
C LEU A 97 3.18 -8.75 1.27
N ASN A 98 3.41 -9.37 0.12
CA ASN A 98 2.79 -10.66 -0.23
C ASN A 98 3.19 -11.80 0.73
N LYS A 99 4.31 -11.68 1.44
CA LYS A 99 4.82 -12.67 2.39
C LYS A 99 4.37 -12.39 3.83
N HIS A 100 3.75 -11.23 4.08
CA HIS A 100 3.27 -10.85 5.40
C HIS A 100 1.74 -11.03 5.53
N PRO A 101 1.24 -11.36 6.73
CA PRO A 101 -0.18 -11.29 7.00
C PRO A 101 -0.59 -9.80 7.04
N ILE A 102 -1.54 -9.43 6.19
CA ILE A 102 -2.12 -8.08 6.16
C ILE A 102 -3.62 -8.22 6.37
N GLU A 103 -4.17 -7.35 7.21
CA GLU A 103 -5.61 -7.26 7.40
C GLU A 103 -6.31 -6.97 6.06
N VAL A 104 -7.43 -7.66 5.81
CA VAL A 104 -8.04 -7.73 4.46
C VAL A 104 -8.57 -6.39 3.96
N VAL A 105 -9.16 -5.57 4.83
CA VAL A 105 -9.69 -4.24 4.48
C VAL A 105 -8.53 -3.31 4.15
N LEU A 106 -7.47 -3.33 4.96
CA LEU A 106 -6.24 -2.60 4.69
C LEU A 106 -5.60 -3.03 3.38
N LYS A 107 -5.55 -4.35 3.10
CA LYS A 107 -5.01 -4.89 1.85
C LYS A 107 -5.77 -4.40 0.61
N ILE A 108 -7.11 -4.33 0.69
CA ILE A 108 -7.95 -3.76 -0.38
C ILE A 108 -7.63 -2.28 -0.58
N HIS A 109 -7.59 -1.51 0.50
CA HIS A 109 -7.32 -0.08 0.45
C HIS A 109 -5.97 0.21 -0.23
N ILE A 110 -4.92 -0.51 0.16
CA ILE A 110 -3.59 -0.38 -0.44
C ILE A 110 -3.62 -0.79 -1.91
N ALA A 111 -4.31 -1.88 -2.24
CA ALA A 111 -4.43 -2.35 -3.61
C ALA A 111 -5.10 -1.32 -4.52
N GLN A 112 -6.12 -0.61 -4.01
CA GLN A 112 -6.78 0.48 -4.73
C GLN A 112 -5.86 1.69 -4.89
N LEU A 113 -5.14 2.10 -3.84
CA LEU A 113 -4.24 3.26 -3.88
C LEU A 113 -2.98 3.03 -4.75
N CYS A 114 -2.44 1.81 -4.73
CA CYS A 114 -1.17 1.47 -5.39
C CYS A 114 -1.37 0.74 -6.74
N GLY A 115 -2.61 0.47 -7.13
CA GLY A 115 -2.96 -0.22 -8.38
C GLY A 115 -2.58 -1.70 -8.40
N VAL A 116 -2.63 -2.40 -7.26
CA VAL A 116 -2.24 -3.81 -7.11
C VAL A 116 -3.45 -4.72 -7.33
N THR A 117 -3.85 -4.85 -8.59
CA THR A 117 -5.10 -5.52 -8.98
C THR A 117 -5.19 -6.99 -8.57
N GLU A 118 -4.04 -7.68 -8.49
CA GLU A 118 -3.92 -9.08 -8.09
C GLU A 118 -4.37 -9.33 -6.64
N TRP A 119 -4.38 -8.29 -5.80
CA TRP A 119 -4.83 -8.39 -4.41
C TRP A 119 -6.35 -8.25 -4.27
N LEU A 120 -7.01 -7.61 -5.23
CA LEU A 120 -8.40 -7.20 -5.08
C LEU A 120 -9.36 -8.39 -5.03
N ILE A 121 -9.32 -9.29 -6.03
CA ILE A 121 -10.22 -10.45 -6.07
C ILE A 121 -10.05 -11.36 -4.84
N PRO A 122 -8.84 -11.80 -4.44
CA PRO A 122 -8.66 -12.62 -3.25
C PRO A 122 -9.14 -11.91 -1.97
N SER A 123 -8.89 -10.61 -1.85
CA SER A 123 -9.28 -9.85 -0.66
C SER A 123 -10.80 -9.62 -0.60
N PHE A 124 -11.45 -9.36 -1.74
CA PHE A 124 -12.90 -9.28 -1.81
C PHE A 124 -13.57 -10.62 -1.45
N LYS A 125 -13.01 -11.75 -1.90
CA LYS A 125 -13.47 -13.09 -1.50
C LYS A 125 -13.39 -13.27 0.02
N ALA A 126 -12.22 -12.99 0.59
CA ALA A 126 -12.00 -13.12 2.04
C ALA A 126 -12.94 -12.20 2.84
N LEU A 127 -13.15 -10.96 2.39
CA LEU A 127 -14.04 -10.01 3.05
C LEU A 127 -15.53 -10.37 2.88
N ALA A 128 -15.90 -11.00 1.75
CA ALA A 128 -17.25 -11.48 1.50
C ALA A 128 -17.62 -12.67 2.40
N GLN A 129 -16.65 -13.51 2.76
CA GLN A 129 -16.84 -14.68 3.62
C GLN A 129 -16.61 -14.38 5.11
N ARG A 130 -16.08 -13.20 5.44
CA ARG A 130 -15.84 -12.78 6.83
C ARG A 130 -17.15 -12.75 7.63
N GLU A 131 -17.25 -13.50 8.72
CA GLU A 131 -18.45 -13.54 9.57
C GLU A 131 -18.84 -12.16 10.08
N ASN A 132 -17.86 -11.40 10.59
CA ASN A 132 -18.08 -10.08 11.14
C ASN A 132 -18.55 -9.07 10.07
N PRO A 133 -19.58 -8.26 10.37
CA PRO A 133 -20.04 -7.21 9.46
C PRO A 133 -18.96 -6.14 9.25
N LEU A 134 -19.13 -5.31 8.23
CA LEU A 134 -18.29 -4.12 8.04
C LEU A 134 -18.53 -3.14 9.19
N THR A 135 -17.44 -2.66 9.78
CA THR A 135 -17.45 -1.60 10.78
C THR A 135 -17.41 -0.23 10.10
N MET A 136 -17.66 0.84 10.86
CA MET A 136 -17.51 2.20 10.32
C MET A 136 -16.07 2.48 9.87
N MET A 137 -15.07 1.97 10.59
CA MET A 137 -13.66 2.08 10.19
C MET A 137 -13.38 1.36 8.87
N ASP A 138 -14.00 0.20 8.63
CA ASP A 138 -13.87 -0.50 7.36
C ASP A 138 -14.46 0.34 6.21
N VAL A 139 -15.61 0.98 6.43
CA VAL A 139 -16.26 1.82 5.43
C VAL A 139 -15.42 3.07 5.13
N GLU A 140 -14.84 3.69 6.14
CA GLU A 140 -13.94 4.83 5.99
C GLU A 140 -12.71 4.47 5.15
N LEU A 141 -12.13 3.28 5.39
CA LEU A 141 -10.93 2.85 4.69
C LEU A 141 -11.20 2.38 3.25
N LEU A 142 -12.30 1.64 3.03
CA LEU A 142 -12.67 1.11 1.70
C LEU A 142 -13.31 2.18 0.78
N GLY A 143 -13.89 3.22 1.39
CA GLY A 143 -14.82 4.12 0.73
C GLY A 143 -16.23 3.53 0.61
N THR A 144 -17.22 4.42 0.54
CA THR A 144 -18.65 4.06 0.54
C THR A 144 -19.05 3.17 -0.64
N GLU A 145 -18.50 3.41 -1.82
CA GLU A 145 -18.79 2.62 -3.01
C GLU A 145 -18.31 1.17 -2.87
N THR A 146 -17.03 0.98 -2.52
CA THR A 146 -16.44 -0.36 -2.30
C THR A 146 -17.19 -1.09 -1.19
N ALA A 147 -17.46 -0.42 -0.06
CA ALA A 147 -18.17 -1.00 1.06
C ALA A 147 -19.58 -1.46 0.67
N SER A 148 -20.34 -0.63 -0.06
CA SER A 148 -21.68 -0.97 -0.55
C SER A 148 -21.65 -2.18 -1.50
N LYS A 149 -20.68 -2.22 -2.43
CA LYS A 149 -20.47 -3.37 -3.33
C LYS A 149 -20.13 -4.64 -2.55
N ILE A 150 -19.26 -4.57 -1.53
CA ILE A 150 -18.96 -5.72 -0.67
C ILE A 150 -20.20 -6.20 0.08
N THR A 151 -21.01 -5.30 0.63
CA THR A 151 -22.27 -5.68 1.28
C THR A 151 -23.20 -6.40 0.30
N ARG A 152 -23.29 -5.92 -0.95
CA ARG A 152 -24.06 -6.59 -2.00
C ARG A 152 -23.52 -7.99 -2.30
N VAL A 153 -22.20 -8.16 -2.46
CA VAL A 153 -21.56 -9.47 -2.67
C VAL A 153 -21.88 -10.41 -1.52
N ARG A 154 -21.73 -9.96 -0.25
CA ARG A 154 -22.02 -10.77 0.94
C ARG A 154 -23.45 -11.31 0.94
N LEU A 155 -24.42 -10.49 0.54
CA LEU A 155 -25.82 -10.91 0.43
C LEU A 155 -26.03 -11.96 -0.66
N LEU A 156 -25.44 -11.77 -1.85
CA LEU A 156 -25.54 -12.72 -2.96
C LEU A 156 -24.87 -14.07 -2.63
N VAL A 157 -23.71 -14.02 -1.96
CA VAL A 157 -23.02 -15.22 -1.48
C VAL A 157 -23.90 -15.97 -0.49
N LYS A 158 -24.52 -15.26 0.48
CA LYS A 158 -25.40 -15.87 1.46
C LYS A 158 -26.64 -16.52 0.82
N HIS A 159 -27.30 -15.83 -0.11
CA HIS A 159 -28.45 -16.38 -0.85
C HIS A 159 -28.07 -17.65 -1.60
N LYS A 160 -26.90 -17.66 -2.25
CA LYS A 160 -26.42 -18.84 -2.99
C LYS A 160 -26.09 -20.03 -2.08
N ILE A 161 -25.65 -19.78 -0.85
CA ILE A 161 -25.45 -20.83 0.17
C ILE A 161 -26.81 -21.40 0.63
N GLU A 162 -27.82 -20.54 0.81
CA GLU A 162 -29.18 -20.94 1.18
C GLU A 162 -29.84 -21.78 0.07
N ASP A 163 -29.66 -21.41 -1.21
CA ASP A 163 -30.16 -22.18 -2.36
C ASP A 163 -29.50 -23.57 -2.49
N ASN A 164 -28.29 -23.74 -1.93
CA ASN A 164 -27.48 -24.95 -2.07
C ASN A 164 -27.58 -25.86 -0.82
N ASP A 165 -28.72 -25.81 -0.12
CA ASP A 165 -29.04 -26.60 1.08
C ASP A 165 -28.01 -26.46 2.21
N GLY A 166 -27.42 -25.26 2.34
CA GLY A 166 -26.41 -24.95 3.36
C GLY A 166 -24.99 -25.42 3.03
N GLY A 167 -24.74 -25.88 1.80
CA GLY A 167 -23.41 -26.19 1.31
C GLY A 167 -22.51 -24.95 1.17
N ASN A 168 -21.20 -25.14 1.22
CA ASN A 168 -20.24 -24.04 1.06
C ASN A 168 -20.26 -23.51 -0.39
N ILE A 169 -20.10 -22.20 -0.59
CA ILE A 169 -20.00 -21.63 -1.94
C ILE A 169 -18.67 -22.06 -2.58
N SER A 170 -18.70 -22.45 -3.86
CA SER A 170 -17.46 -22.73 -4.58
C SER A 170 -16.63 -21.44 -4.77
N GLU A 171 -15.30 -21.56 -4.80
CA GLU A 171 -14.44 -20.39 -5.03
C GLU A 171 -14.71 -19.71 -6.38
N ALA A 172 -15.08 -20.49 -7.40
CA ALA A 172 -15.41 -19.99 -8.73
C ALA A 172 -16.71 -19.18 -8.72
N ASP A 173 -17.73 -19.66 -7.99
CA ASP A 173 -19.01 -18.96 -7.85
C ASP A 173 -18.87 -17.65 -7.09
N CYS A 174 -18.08 -17.64 -6.01
CA CYS A 174 -17.81 -16.42 -5.25
C CYS A 174 -17.08 -15.39 -6.14
N GLU A 175 -16.12 -15.83 -6.95
CA GLU A 175 -15.44 -14.95 -7.89
C GLU A 175 -16.37 -14.37 -8.95
N ALA A 176 -17.26 -15.21 -9.52
CA ALA A 176 -18.20 -14.77 -10.54
C ALA A 176 -19.12 -13.66 -10.00
N ILE A 177 -19.63 -13.81 -8.77
CA ILE A 177 -20.42 -12.78 -8.10
C ILE A 177 -19.61 -11.49 -7.90
N ILE A 178 -18.36 -11.59 -7.48
CA ILE A 178 -17.50 -10.42 -7.30
C ILE A 178 -17.28 -9.70 -8.63
N ARG A 179 -16.97 -10.42 -9.71
CA ARG A 179 -16.76 -9.85 -11.04
C ARG A 179 -18.04 -9.22 -11.61
N ASP A 180 -19.20 -9.79 -11.32
CA ASP A 180 -20.50 -9.21 -11.69
C ASP A 180 -20.74 -7.87 -10.99
N VAL A 181 -20.48 -7.80 -9.67
CA VAL A 181 -20.73 -6.57 -8.88
C VAL A 181 -19.68 -5.48 -9.12
N PHE A 182 -18.41 -5.84 -9.24
CA PHE A 182 -17.31 -4.89 -9.38
C PHE A 182 -16.93 -4.60 -10.84
N GLY A 183 -17.40 -5.41 -11.79
CA GLY A 183 -17.01 -5.32 -13.19
C GLY A 183 -15.56 -5.76 -13.43
N ASN A 184 -14.95 -5.23 -14.48
CA ASN A 184 -13.55 -5.50 -14.83
C ASN A 184 -12.59 -4.83 -13.82
N ILE A 185 -12.31 -5.54 -12.73
CA ILE A 185 -11.25 -5.21 -11.78
C ILE A 185 -9.91 -5.38 -12.51
N GLY A 186 -9.43 -4.30 -13.12
CA GLY A 186 -8.25 -4.32 -14.00
C GLY A 186 -8.18 -3.17 -15.01
N ALA A 187 -9.27 -2.43 -15.22
CA ALA A 187 -9.21 -1.16 -15.94
C ALA A 187 -8.71 -0.07 -14.99
N ALA A 188 -7.39 0.05 -14.84
CA ALA A 188 -6.81 1.27 -14.32
C ALA A 188 -7.29 2.44 -15.19
N GLN A 189 -7.96 3.43 -14.58
CA GLN A 189 -8.17 4.75 -15.17
C GLN A 189 -6.89 5.56 -15.06
#